data_AF-A0A529CGE7-F1
#
_entry.id   AF-A0A529CGE7-F1
#
_cell.length_a   1.000
_cell.length_b   1.000
_cell.length_c   1.000
_cell.angle_alpha   90.00
_cell.angle_beta   90.00
_cell.angle_gamma   90.00
#
_symmetry.space_group_name_H-M   'P 1'
#
loop_
_entity.id
_entity.type
_entity.pdbx_description
1 polymer ?
#
loop_
_entity_poly.entity_id
_entity_poly.type
_entity_poly.pdbx_seq_one_letter_code
_entity_poly.pdbx_strand_id
1 'polypeptide(L)'
;MTMTINFRNKFLAAAALLSACTALAQAHEAAPASGPNPLADKVRAANSRFENVAAATAEGYAPIPCASGITGGAMGIHYVNPGYLKDDAVDVAKPEAVMYEPTADGTLKLIAVEYITSKGPASLDGHLFNFNSAPNRYGLGPFYELHVWAWKGNPTGAFADMNPNVSCEPTTAASQ
;
A
#
# COMPACT_ATOMS: atom_id res chain seq x y z
N MET A 1 -25.77 76.92 23.01
CA MET A 1 -26.14 76.86 21.59
C MET A 1 -24.88 76.53 20.81
N THR A 2 -24.95 75.50 19.96
CA THR A 2 -24.05 75.22 18.83
C THR A 2 -22.64 74.63 19.11
N MET A 3 -22.58 73.33 18.81
CA MET A 3 -21.46 72.45 18.43
C MET A 3 -20.59 73.05 17.30
N THR A 4 -19.29 72.73 17.19
CA THR A 4 -18.64 72.09 16.02
C THR A 4 -17.14 71.83 16.28
N ILE A 5 -16.68 70.70 15.74
CA ILE A 5 -15.43 69.96 15.87
C ILE A 5 -14.36 70.49 14.89
N ASN A 6 -13.04 70.37 15.19
CA ASN A 6 -12.10 69.70 14.27
C ASN A 6 -10.65 69.46 14.76
N PHE A 7 -10.28 68.19 14.60
CA PHE A 7 -8.99 67.51 14.46
C PHE A 7 -7.71 68.34 14.19
N ARG A 8 -6.57 67.84 14.72
CA ARG A 8 -5.29 67.73 13.98
C ARG A 8 -4.27 66.77 14.63
N ASN A 9 -4.28 65.57 14.07
CA ASN A 9 -3.21 64.67 13.65
C ASN A 9 -1.70 64.96 13.96
N LYS A 10 -1.00 63.84 14.25
CA LYS A 10 0.42 63.48 14.02
C LYS A 10 1.40 63.60 15.21
N PHE A 11 1.93 62.47 15.66
CA PHE A 11 3.38 62.18 15.71
C PHE A 11 3.62 60.66 15.61
N LEU A 12 4.66 60.30 14.85
CA LEU A 12 5.06 58.96 14.42
C LEU A 12 6.19 58.39 15.32
N ALA A 13 6.22 57.05 15.38
CA ALA A 13 7.41 56.16 15.47
C ALA A 13 8.22 56.15 16.79
N ALA A 14 8.79 55.05 17.28
CA ALA A 14 8.87 53.65 16.86
C ALA A 14 9.20 52.79 18.10
N ALA A 15 8.64 51.58 18.20
CA ALA A 15 9.12 50.55 19.13
C ALA A 15 9.54 49.34 18.30
N ALA A 16 10.85 49.11 18.22
CA ALA A 16 11.41 47.92 17.60
C ALA A 16 11.18 46.71 18.51
N LEU A 17 10.30 45.80 18.09
CA LEU A 17 10.15 44.48 18.71
C LEU A 17 10.76 43.46 17.75
N LEU A 18 11.94 42.96 18.08
CA LEU A 18 12.51 41.76 17.46
C LEU A 18 11.66 40.55 17.88
N SER A 19 10.71 40.14 17.04
CA SER A 19 10.08 38.83 17.16
C SER A 19 11.01 37.77 16.57
N ALA A 20 11.66 36.99 17.43
CA ALA A 20 12.33 35.77 17.03
C ALA A 20 11.29 34.73 16.63
N CYS A 21 11.10 34.52 15.33
CA CYS A 21 10.33 33.38 14.81
C CYS A 21 11.16 32.10 14.97
N THR A 22 11.02 31.42 16.11
CA THR A 22 11.44 30.02 16.23
C THR A 22 10.47 29.17 15.42
N ALA A 23 10.86 28.82 14.19
CA ALA A 23 10.18 27.81 13.41
C ALA A 23 10.41 26.44 14.08
N LEU A 24 9.41 25.93 14.79
CA LEU A 24 9.38 24.51 15.15
C LEU A 24 9.08 23.72 13.87
N ALA A 25 10.13 23.18 13.25
CA ALA A 25 9.98 22.13 12.27
C ALA A 25 9.41 20.89 12.97
N GLN A 26 8.10 20.67 12.84
CA GLN A 26 7.52 19.38 13.19
C GLN A 26 7.96 18.37 12.12
N ALA A 27 8.99 17.59 12.42
CA ALA A 27 9.24 16.36 11.69
C ALA A 27 8.01 15.47 11.91
N HIS A 28 7.26 15.22 10.83
CA HIS A 28 6.20 14.22 10.84
C HIS A 28 6.90 12.85 10.83
N GLU A 29 7.25 12.35 12.01
CA GLU A 29 7.56 10.94 12.20
C GLU A 29 6.31 10.16 11.79
N ALA A 30 6.34 9.54 10.61
CA ALA A 30 5.32 8.58 10.23
C ALA A 30 5.36 7.44 11.25
N ALA A 31 4.39 7.41 12.15
CA ALA A 31 4.26 6.33 13.12
C ALA A 31 4.27 4.99 12.37
N PRO A 32 5.01 3.97 12.87
CA PRO A 32 4.96 2.65 12.28
C PRO A 32 3.50 2.19 12.25
N ALA A 33 3.05 1.70 11.09
CA ALA A 33 1.70 1.18 10.89
C ALA A 33 1.54 -0.13 11.67
N SER A 34 1.49 -0.05 13.00
CA SER A 34 1.35 -1.18 13.93
C SER A 34 0.00 -1.15 14.64
N GLY A 35 -0.98 -0.44 14.09
CA GLY A 35 -2.37 -0.51 14.50
C GLY A 35 -3.06 -1.77 13.95
N PRO A 36 -4.22 -2.16 14.51
CA PRO A 36 -5.04 -3.23 13.94
C PRO A 36 -5.31 -2.96 12.45
N ASN A 37 -5.20 -3.99 11.61
CA ASN A 37 -5.60 -3.94 10.21
C ASN A 37 -6.75 -4.92 9.96
N PRO A 38 -8.01 -4.48 10.16
CA PRO A 38 -9.18 -5.36 10.03
C PRO A 38 -9.31 -6.01 8.65
N LEU A 39 -8.90 -5.32 7.58
CA LEU A 39 -8.92 -5.89 6.24
C LEU A 39 -7.89 -7.01 6.10
N ALA A 40 -6.65 -6.80 6.56
CA ALA A 40 -5.63 -7.85 6.56
C ALA A 40 -6.06 -9.09 7.38
N ASP A 41 -6.76 -8.89 8.50
CA ASP A 41 -7.31 -9.99 9.31
C ASP A 41 -8.39 -10.77 8.56
N LYS A 42 -9.33 -10.08 7.90
CA LYS A 42 -10.37 -10.71 7.05
C LYS A 42 -9.74 -11.48 5.89
N VAL A 43 -8.76 -10.87 5.21
CA VAL A 43 -8.00 -11.50 4.13
C VAL A 43 -7.34 -12.79 4.61
N ARG A 44 -6.62 -12.72 5.75
CA ARG A 44 -5.96 -13.90 6.32
C ARG A 44 -6.96 -15.00 6.66
N ALA A 45 -8.09 -14.64 7.28
CA ALA A 45 -9.12 -15.59 7.67
C ALA A 45 -9.76 -16.29 6.45
N ALA A 46 -10.01 -15.56 5.36
CA ALA A 46 -10.64 -16.10 4.17
C ALA A 46 -9.67 -16.94 3.30
N ASN A 47 -8.36 -16.65 3.35
CA ASN A 47 -7.40 -17.12 2.35
C ASN A 47 -6.25 -17.97 2.89
N SER A 48 -6.26 -18.35 4.17
CA SER A 48 -5.21 -19.18 4.78
C SER A 48 -4.96 -20.53 4.08
N ARG A 49 -5.95 -21.05 3.33
CA ARG A 49 -5.79 -22.23 2.48
C ARG A 49 -4.63 -22.11 1.48
N PHE A 50 -4.33 -20.89 1.02
CA PHE A 50 -3.25 -20.60 0.09
C PHE A 50 -1.86 -20.59 0.73
N GLU A 51 -1.73 -20.77 2.05
CA GLU A 51 -0.43 -21.07 2.64
C GLU A 51 0.16 -22.36 2.05
N ASN A 52 -0.71 -23.26 1.58
CA ASN A 52 -0.34 -24.34 0.68
C ASN A 52 -0.47 -23.88 -0.79
N VAL A 53 0.65 -23.71 -1.48
CA VAL A 53 0.69 -23.33 -2.91
C VAL A 53 -0.13 -24.28 -3.79
N ALA A 54 -0.22 -25.56 -3.43
CA ALA A 54 -1.02 -26.53 -4.20
C ALA A 54 -2.52 -26.20 -4.18
N ALA A 55 -3.03 -25.52 -3.15
CA ALA A 55 -4.40 -25.04 -3.14
C ALA A 55 -4.59 -23.91 -4.16
N ALA A 56 -3.64 -22.98 -4.26
CA ALA A 56 -3.69 -21.92 -5.27
C ALA A 56 -3.66 -22.50 -6.69
N THR A 57 -2.76 -23.45 -6.97
CA THR A 57 -2.71 -24.07 -8.30
C THR A 57 -3.97 -24.89 -8.61
N ALA A 58 -4.53 -25.60 -7.62
CA ALA A 58 -5.79 -26.33 -7.78
C ALA A 58 -6.99 -25.39 -8.04
N GLU A 59 -6.98 -24.17 -7.50
CA GLU A 59 -7.99 -23.14 -7.75
C GLU A 59 -7.74 -22.35 -9.06
N GLY A 60 -6.72 -22.71 -9.83
CA GLY A 60 -6.45 -22.15 -11.15
C GLY A 60 -5.51 -20.94 -11.16
N TYR A 61 -4.81 -20.66 -10.06
CA TYR A 61 -3.78 -19.63 -10.02
C TYR A 61 -2.46 -20.12 -10.64
N ALA A 62 -1.82 -19.28 -11.44
CA ALA A 62 -0.55 -19.59 -12.12
C ALA A 62 0.52 -18.49 -11.87
N PRO A 63 1.80 -18.87 -11.70
CA PRO A 63 2.85 -17.91 -11.38
C PRO A 63 3.18 -16.99 -12.56
N ILE A 64 3.47 -15.73 -12.26
CA ILE A 64 4.20 -14.81 -13.13
C ILE A 64 5.57 -14.49 -12.53
N PRO A 65 6.55 -14.02 -13.33
CA PRO A 65 7.87 -13.65 -12.82
C PRO A 65 7.78 -12.66 -11.66
N CYS A 66 8.63 -12.84 -10.65
CA CYS A 66 8.70 -11.95 -9.50
C CYS A 66 9.10 -10.53 -9.92
N ALA A 67 8.50 -9.54 -9.26
CA ALA A 67 8.80 -8.14 -9.49
C ALA A 67 9.60 -7.53 -8.34
N SER A 68 10.90 -7.30 -8.57
CA SER A 68 11.76 -6.54 -7.67
C SER A 68 11.54 -5.03 -7.81
N GLY A 69 11.61 -4.31 -6.70
CA GLY A 69 11.58 -2.85 -6.68
C GLY A 69 12.92 -2.24 -7.11
N ILE A 70 12.88 -1.10 -7.79
CA ILE A 70 14.09 -0.38 -8.25
C ILE A 70 14.95 0.08 -7.07
N THR A 71 14.32 0.38 -5.93
CA THR A 71 14.97 0.82 -4.70
C THR A 71 15.22 -0.33 -3.72
N GLY A 72 15.13 -1.58 -4.17
CA GLY A 72 15.11 -2.76 -3.31
C GLY A 72 13.69 -3.17 -2.88
N GLY A 73 13.59 -4.31 -2.20
CA GLY A 73 12.31 -4.96 -1.90
C GLY A 73 11.71 -5.66 -3.12
N ALA A 74 10.53 -6.22 -2.92
CA ALA A 74 9.76 -6.85 -3.98
C ALA A 74 8.26 -6.85 -3.65
N MET A 75 7.44 -7.09 -4.67
CA MET A 75 6.05 -7.45 -4.45
C MET A 75 5.95 -8.96 -4.14
N GLY A 76 6.89 -9.77 -4.61
CA GLY A 76 6.86 -11.23 -4.51
C GLY A 76 6.40 -11.90 -5.80
N ILE A 77 6.36 -13.24 -5.78
CA ILE A 77 5.91 -14.06 -6.90
C ILE A 77 4.39 -14.08 -6.88
N HIS A 78 3.76 -13.48 -7.89
CA HIS A 78 2.31 -13.47 -8.01
C HIS A 78 1.86 -14.76 -8.67
N TYR A 79 0.93 -15.44 -8.03
CA TYR A 79 0.13 -16.48 -8.64
C TYR A 79 -1.21 -15.85 -8.94
N VAL A 80 -1.58 -15.79 -10.21
CA VAL A 80 -2.72 -15.01 -10.72
C VAL A 80 -3.82 -15.93 -11.22
N ASN A 81 -5.08 -15.62 -10.90
CA ASN A 81 -6.24 -16.31 -11.45
C ASN A 81 -6.82 -15.53 -12.64
N PRO A 82 -6.65 -16.01 -13.89
CA PRO A 82 -7.15 -15.31 -15.06
C PRO A 82 -8.67 -15.32 -15.19
N GLY A 83 -9.38 -16.18 -14.45
CA GLY A 83 -10.83 -16.17 -14.35
C GLY A 83 -11.32 -14.96 -13.55
N TYR A 84 -10.74 -14.74 -12.37
CA TYR A 84 -11.10 -13.61 -11.49
C TYR A 84 -10.69 -12.27 -12.12
N LEU A 85 -9.56 -12.19 -12.82
CA LEU A 85 -9.21 -10.99 -13.59
C LEU A 85 -10.25 -10.58 -14.65
N LYS A 86 -11.08 -11.50 -15.14
CA LYS A 86 -12.06 -11.25 -16.21
C LYS A 86 -13.45 -10.91 -15.71
N ASP A 87 -13.79 -11.28 -14.48
CA ASP A 87 -15.14 -11.03 -13.94
C ASP A 87 -15.27 -9.62 -13.31
N ASP A 88 -14.14 -8.95 -13.06
CA ASP A 88 -13.99 -7.64 -12.42
C ASP A 88 -14.59 -7.58 -10.99
N ALA A 89 -14.86 -8.72 -10.36
CA ALA A 89 -15.50 -8.79 -9.06
C ALA A 89 -14.46 -8.79 -7.94
N VAL A 90 -14.47 -7.76 -7.10
CA VAL A 90 -13.61 -7.72 -5.90
C VAL A 90 -14.29 -8.48 -4.76
N ASP A 91 -13.82 -9.69 -4.48
CA ASP A 91 -14.27 -10.56 -3.38
C ASP A 91 -13.09 -10.92 -2.47
N VAL A 92 -13.21 -10.61 -1.17
CA VAL A 92 -12.17 -10.88 -0.16
C VAL A 92 -11.68 -12.33 -0.21
N ALA A 93 -12.54 -13.31 -0.48
CA ALA A 93 -12.19 -14.74 -0.49
C ALA A 93 -11.60 -15.24 -1.82
N LYS A 94 -11.62 -14.40 -2.87
CA LYS A 94 -11.18 -14.72 -4.23
C LYS A 94 -10.30 -13.59 -4.78
N PRO A 95 -9.12 -13.35 -4.20
CA PRO A 95 -8.20 -12.33 -4.71
C PRO A 95 -7.77 -12.68 -6.14
N GLU A 96 -7.54 -11.69 -6.99
CA GLU A 96 -7.07 -11.91 -8.35
C GLU A 96 -5.63 -12.44 -8.38
N ALA A 97 -4.82 -12.11 -7.38
CA ALA A 97 -3.52 -12.75 -7.15
C ALA A 97 -3.26 -13.09 -5.68
N VAL A 98 -2.54 -14.18 -5.48
CA VAL A 98 -1.92 -14.55 -4.19
C VAL A 98 -0.41 -14.49 -4.35
N MET A 99 0.29 -14.04 -3.32
CA MET A 99 1.67 -13.60 -3.44
C MET A 99 2.57 -14.41 -2.52
N TYR A 100 3.66 -14.93 -3.08
CA TYR A 100 4.61 -15.75 -2.35
C TYR A 100 6.03 -15.17 -2.34
N GLU A 101 6.77 -15.51 -1.30
CA GLU A 101 8.21 -15.27 -1.20
C GLU A 101 8.96 -16.61 -1.21
N PRO A 102 10.04 -16.75 -2.01
CA PRO A 102 10.88 -17.93 -1.98
C PRO A 102 11.73 -18.00 -0.71
N THR A 103 11.74 -19.17 -0.09
CA THR A 103 12.54 -19.49 1.11
C THR A 103 13.85 -20.19 0.73
N ALA A 104 14.80 -20.25 1.67
CA ALA A 104 16.10 -20.91 1.47
C ALA A 104 16.00 -22.37 0.99
N ASP A 105 14.97 -23.09 1.44
CA ASP A 105 14.76 -24.51 1.14
C ASP A 105 14.03 -24.74 -0.20
N GLY A 106 13.78 -23.67 -0.96
CA GLY A 106 13.10 -23.72 -2.24
C GLY A 106 11.58 -23.83 -2.14
N THR A 107 11.02 -23.75 -0.94
CA THR A 107 9.56 -23.62 -0.76
C THR A 107 9.10 -22.17 -0.96
N LEU A 108 7.78 -21.97 -0.97
CA LEU A 108 7.15 -20.67 -1.16
C LEU A 108 6.29 -20.37 0.06
N LYS A 109 6.50 -19.20 0.66
CA LYS A 109 5.74 -18.72 1.80
C LYS A 109 4.72 -17.69 1.34
N LEU A 110 3.45 -17.85 1.70
CA LEU A 110 2.41 -16.86 1.45
C LEU A 110 2.71 -15.58 2.25
N ILE A 111 2.71 -14.43 1.57
CA ILE A 111 3.08 -13.13 2.17
C ILE A 111 1.95 -12.10 2.08
N ALA A 112 1.15 -12.14 1.01
CA ALA A 112 0.12 -11.15 0.71
C ALA A 112 -0.90 -11.70 -0.31
N VAL A 113 -1.94 -10.90 -0.56
CA VAL A 113 -2.81 -11.03 -1.75
C VAL A 113 -2.90 -9.69 -2.46
N GLU A 114 -3.37 -9.73 -3.70
CA GLU A 114 -3.67 -8.55 -4.49
C GLU A 114 -5.07 -8.67 -5.09
N TYR A 115 -5.84 -7.59 -4.98
CA TYR A 115 -7.13 -7.44 -5.64
C TYR A 115 -6.98 -6.56 -6.86
N ILE A 116 -7.55 -6.94 -8.00
CA ILE A 116 -7.40 -6.26 -9.28
C ILE A 116 -8.77 -6.14 -9.96
N THR A 117 -9.09 -4.97 -10.48
CA THR A 117 -10.31 -4.77 -11.27
C THR A 117 -10.09 -3.72 -12.36
N SER A 118 -10.71 -3.90 -13.52
CA SER A 118 -10.70 -2.87 -14.58
C SER A 118 -11.71 -1.74 -14.32
N LYS A 119 -12.62 -1.92 -13.36
CA LYS A 119 -13.68 -0.96 -13.01
C LYS A 119 -13.21 -0.07 -11.87
N GLY A 120 -13.40 1.24 -12.00
CA GLY A 120 -13.12 2.12 -10.88
C GLY A 120 -13.69 3.53 -10.99
N PRO A 121 -13.41 4.38 -9.99
CA PRO A 121 -12.51 4.11 -8.85
C PRO A 121 -12.99 2.95 -7.97
N ALA A 122 -12.06 2.15 -7.45
CA ALA A 122 -12.33 0.95 -6.66
C ALA A 122 -11.83 1.10 -5.21
N SER A 123 -12.49 0.41 -4.29
CA SER A 123 -12.07 0.33 -2.90
C SER A 123 -12.56 -0.96 -2.24
N LEU A 124 -11.84 -1.45 -1.25
CA LEU A 124 -12.22 -2.59 -0.42
C LEU A 124 -12.13 -2.20 1.04
N ASP A 125 -13.24 -2.32 1.79
CA ASP A 125 -13.34 -1.91 3.20
C ASP A 125 -12.82 -0.47 3.48
N GLY A 126 -13.02 0.44 2.52
CA GLY A 126 -12.59 1.85 2.63
C GLY A 126 -11.14 2.11 2.21
N HIS A 127 -10.39 1.09 1.81
CA HIS A 127 -9.05 1.24 1.23
C HIS A 127 -9.15 1.43 -0.29
N LEU A 128 -8.69 2.59 -0.77
CA LEU A 128 -8.66 2.90 -2.21
C LEU A 128 -7.62 2.04 -2.93
N PHE A 129 -7.95 1.68 -4.16
CA PHE A 129 -7.05 0.95 -5.03
C PHE A 129 -6.14 1.92 -5.77
N ASN A 130 -4.88 1.54 -5.99
CA ASN A 130 -3.92 2.25 -6.82
C ASN A 130 -4.29 2.09 -8.30
N PHE A 131 -4.21 3.18 -9.06
CA PHE A 131 -4.51 3.16 -10.49
C PHE A 131 -3.26 2.89 -11.32
N ASN A 132 -3.32 1.87 -12.18
CA ASN A 132 -2.29 1.54 -13.16
C ASN A 132 -2.79 1.87 -14.57
N SER A 133 -2.14 2.83 -15.23
CA SER A 133 -2.46 3.23 -16.60
C SER A 133 -1.98 2.24 -17.65
N ALA A 134 -2.53 2.30 -18.86
CA ALA A 134 -1.98 1.63 -20.04
C ALA A 134 -1.10 2.61 -20.87
N PRO A 135 0.00 2.12 -21.50
CA PRO A 135 0.53 0.77 -21.42
C PRO A 135 1.18 0.49 -20.06
N ASN A 136 1.12 -0.76 -19.60
CA ASN A 136 1.79 -1.24 -18.40
C ASN A 136 2.65 -2.48 -18.73
N ARG A 137 3.55 -2.83 -17.82
CA ARG A 137 4.48 -3.97 -17.98
C ARG A 137 3.78 -5.33 -18.12
N TYR A 138 2.51 -5.41 -17.73
CA TYR A 138 1.72 -6.63 -17.77
C TYR A 138 0.97 -6.82 -19.09
N GLY A 139 0.97 -5.81 -19.97
CA GLY A 139 0.23 -5.84 -21.23
C GLY A 139 -1.29 -5.80 -21.05
N LEU A 140 -1.77 -5.40 -19.86
CA LEU A 140 -3.20 -5.24 -19.57
C LEU A 140 -3.70 -3.85 -20.00
N GLY A 141 -5.02 -3.69 -20.11
CA GLY A 141 -5.65 -2.38 -20.13
C GLY A 141 -5.38 -1.61 -18.81
N PRO A 142 -5.90 -0.38 -18.64
CA PRO A 142 -5.84 0.29 -17.36
C PRO A 142 -6.63 -0.49 -16.30
N PHE A 143 -6.13 -0.53 -15.07
CA PHE A 143 -6.77 -1.25 -13.96
C PHE A 143 -6.48 -0.59 -12.61
N TYR A 144 -7.18 -1.06 -11.58
CA TYR A 144 -7.02 -0.67 -10.20
C TYR A 144 -6.55 -1.87 -9.40
N GLU A 145 -5.56 -1.70 -8.52
CA GLU A 145 -5.03 -2.78 -7.67
C GLU A 145 -4.98 -2.39 -6.19
N LEU A 146 -5.09 -3.38 -5.31
CA LEU A 146 -4.83 -3.22 -3.88
C LEU A 146 -4.05 -4.41 -3.35
N HIS A 147 -2.80 -4.16 -2.99
CA HIS A 147 -2.01 -5.07 -2.19
C HIS A 147 -2.55 -5.14 -0.77
N VAL A 148 -2.64 -6.35 -0.20
CA VAL A 148 -2.92 -6.55 1.22
C VAL A 148 -1.87 -7.47 1.81
N TRP A 149 -0.91 -6.88 2.53
CA TRP A 149 0.18 -7.56 3.22
C TRP A 149 -0.31 -8.26 4.49
N ALA A 150 -1.12 -9.30 4.29
CA ALA A 150 -1.76 -10.00 5.38
C ALA A 150 -0.77 -10.89 6.15
N TRP A 151 0.20 -11.57 5.54
CA TRP A 151 1.09 -12.50 6.28
C TRP A 151 2.43 -11.92 6.67
N LYS A 152 3.02 -11.08 5.82
CA LYS A 152 4.32 -10.46 6.08
C LYS A 152 4.15 -8.98 6.32
N GLY A 153 4.52 -8.52 7.51
CA GLY A 153 4.46 -7.10 7.87
C GLY A 153 5.23 -6.23 6.88
N ASN A 154 4.68 -5.06 6.57
CA ASN A 154 5.27 -4.11 5.65
C ASN A 154 5.52 -2.77 6.36
N PRO A 155 6.80 -2.37 6.58
CA PRO A 155 7.12 -1.13 7.27
C PRO A 155 6.71 0.13 6.47
N THR A 156 6.46 0.01 5.17
CA THR A 156 5.95 1.12 4.34
C THR A 156 4.41 1.20 4.33
N GLY A 157 3.73 0.27 5.00
CA GLY A 157 2.28 0.21 5.12
C GLY A 157 1.69 -1.09 4.59
N ALA A 158 0.64 -1.58 5.25
CA ALA A 158 0.03 -2.87 4.93
C ALA A 158 -0.67 -2.94 3.55
N PHE A 159 -0.74 -1.82 2.82
CA PHE A 159 -1.34 -1.70 1.50
C PHE A 159 -0.40 -1.05 0.46
N ALA A 160 0.88 -0.86 0.79
CA ALA A 160 1.86 -0.34 -0.16
C ALA A 160 2.17 -1.40 -1.23
N ASP A 161 2.44 -1.01 -2.49
CA ASP A 161 2.69 -2.00 -3.55
C ASP A 161 3.95 -2.83 -3.30
N MET A 162 4.98 -2.21 -2.74
CA MET A 162 6.28 -2.84 -2.47
C MET A 162 6.49 -3.07 -0.97
N ASN A 163 7.14 -4.18 -0.63
CA ASN A 163 7.63 -4.43 0.73
C ASN A 163 9.17 -4.53 0.73
N PRO A 164 9.88 -3.63 1.44
CA PRO A 164 11.36 -3.65 1.48
C PRO A 164 11.94 -4.89 2.17
N ASN A 165 11.12 -5.62 2.93
CA ASN A 165 11.54 -6.84 3.61
C ASN A 165 11.35 -8.10 2.75
N VAL A 166 10.84 -7.98 1.51
CA VAL A 166 10.58 -9.12 0.60
C VAL A 166 11.66 -9.19 -0.47
N SER A 167 12.07 -10.42 -0.80
CA SER A 167 13.05 -10.71 -1.85
C SER A 167 12.47 -11.62 -2.93
N CYS A 168 12.86 -11.41 -4.19
CA CYS A 168 12.64 -12.37 -5.28
C CYS A 168 13.67 -13.50 -5.30
N GLU A 169 14.80 -13.31 -4.61
CA GLU A 169 15.82 -14.34 -4.41
C GLU A 169 15.48 -15.19 -3.18
N PRO A 170 15.76 -16.50 -3.20
CA PRO A 170 15.64 -17.35 -2.03
C PRO A 170 16.39 -16.75 -0.84
N THR A 171 15.65 -16.40 0.22
CA THR A 171 16.28 -15.82 1.41
C THR A 171 16.97 -16.94 2.20
N THR A 172 18.30 -16.91 2.32
CA THR A 172 18.99 -17.70 3.36
C THR A 172 18.47 -17.21 4.70
N ALA A 173 17.91 -18.11 5.52
CA ALA A 173 17.34 -17.74 6.80
C ALA A 173 18.36 -16.91 7.60
N ALA A 174 18.07 -15.62 7.82
CA ALA A 174 18.79 -14.83 8.78
C ALA A 174 18.42 -15.40 10.15
N SER A 175 19.39 -16.04 10.81
CA SER A 175 19.30 -16.47 12.20
C SER A 175 18.82 -15.29 13.05
N GLN A 176 17.65 -15.43 13.66
CA GLN A 176 17.20 -14.62 14.79
C GLN A 176 17.10 -15.55 16.01
#